data_AF-A0A426GNC9-F1
#
_entry.id   AF-A0A426GNC9-F1
#
_cell.length_a   1.000
_cell.length_b   1.000
_cell.length_c   1.000
_cell.angle_alpha   90.00
_cell.angle_beta   90.00
_cell.angle_gamma   90.00
#
_symmetry.space_group_name_H-M   'P 1'
#
loop_
_entity.id
_entity.type
_entity.pdbx_description
1 polymer ?
#
loop_
_entity_poly.entity_id
_entity_poly.type
_entity_poly.pdbx_seq_one_letter_code
_entity_poly.pdbx_strand_id
1 'polypeptide(L)'
;MTAPDCGGRLEPMKVALKPAGKSIDRRQLALMVLATVACLAFASVGAILAIFTPLVFDRAGNMLNPIAWLGFGFAALFWVVCLLAPLAGWILWRKGQTPFAWAAMAAPLAWGALTLTLLQFVPA
;
A
#
# COMPACT_ATOMS: atom_id res chain seq x y z
N MET A 1 30.68 38.98 47.78
CA MET A 1 29.88 39.36 46.60
C MET A 1 29.69 38.11 45.76
N THR A 2 28.53 37.46 45.91
CA THR A 2 28.16 36.22 45.20
C THR A 2 27.44 36.60 43.90
N ALA A 3 27.95 36.12 42.77
CA ALA A 3 27.31 36.30 41.47
C ALA A 3 25.98 35.52 41.42
N PRO A 4 24.91 36.06 40.80
CA PRO A 4 23.65 35.35 40.68
C PRO A 4 23.76 34.21 39.66
N ASP A 5 23.38 33.03 40.11
CA ASP A 5 23.35 31.77 39.36
C ASP A 5 22.23 31.80 38.31
N CYS A 6 22.57 32.19 37.08
CA CYS A 6 21.64 32.23 35.93
C CYS A 6 21.47 30.86 35.22
N GLY A 7 21.87 29.74 35.84
CA GLY A 7 21.84 28.42 35.22
C GLY A 7 20.46 27.77 35.09
N GLY A 8 19.47 28.17 35.90
CA GLY A 8 18.19 27.45 36.01
C GLY A 8 17.19 27.64 34.87
N ARG A 9 17.38 28.62 33.98
CA ARG A 9 16.38 28.99 32.95
C ARG A 9 16.55 28.28 31.61
N LEU A 10 17.65 27.54 31.41
CA LEU A 10 17.93 26.78 30.19
C LEU A 10 17.52 25.30 30.29
N GLU A 11 17.32 24.80 31.51
CA GLU A 11 16.80 23.46 31.82
C GLU A 11 15.38 23.21 31.28
N PRO A 12 14.38 24.11 31.44
CA PRO A 12 13.03 23.84 30.91
C PRO A 12 12.98 23.85 29.37
N MET A 13 13.89 24.58 28.72
CA MET A 13 13.98 24.58 27.26
C MET A 13 14.57 23.29 26.71
N LYS A 14 15.53 22.66 27.41
CA LYS A 14 16.01 21.31 27.05
C LYS A 14 14.94 20.24 27.22
N VAL A 15 14.04 20.40 28.19
CA VAL A 15 12.89 19.48 28.37
C VAL A 15 11.83 19.69 27.28
N ALA A 16 11.59 20.91 26.85
CA ALA A 16 10.68 21.22 25.73
C ALA A 16 11.25 20.82 24.35
N LEU A 17 12.58 20.74 24.23
CA LEU A 17 13.30 20.27 23.04
C LEU A 17 13.58 18.78 23.05
N LYS A 18 13.18 18.02 24.08
CA LYS A 18 13.10 16.57 23.94
C LYS A 18 12.03 16.37 22.88
N PRO A 19 12.40 16.03 21.63
CA PRO A 19 11.39 15.67 20.66
C PRO A 19 10.69 14.52 21.37
N ALA A 20 9.38 14.63 21.53
CA ALA A 20 8.56 13.48 21.88
C ALA A 20 8.89 12.47 20.78
N GLY A 21 9.89 11.63 21.08
CA GLY A 21 10.39 10.59 20.22
C GLY A 21 9.25 9.62 20.20
N LYS A 22 8.30 9.89 19.31
CA LYS A 22 7.38 8.90 18.80
C LYS A 22 8.33 7.89 18.21
N SER A 23 8.72 6.92 19.03
CA SER A 23 9.57 5.82 18.64
C SER A 23 8.80 5.21 17.48
N ILE A 24 9.25 5.53 16.27
CA ILE A 24 8.85 4.79 15.10
C ILE A 24 9.30 3.39 15.45
N ASP A 25 8.34 2.56 15.87
CA ASP A 25 8.62 1.23 16.31
C ASP A 25 9.29 0.54 15.13
N ARG A 26 10.58 0.18 15.28
CA ARG A 26 11.37 -0.38 14.18
C ARG A 26 10.67 -1.61 13.60
N ARG A 27 9.88 -2.31 14.41
CA ARG A 27 9.00 -3.40 13.98
C ARG A 27 7.91 -2.93 13.03
N GLN A 28 7.24 -1.82 13.33
CA GLN A 28 6.19 -1.26 12.48
C GLN A 28 6.75 -0.71 11.17
N LEU A 29 7.95 -0.11 11.19
CA LEU A 29 8.69 0.25 9.97
C LEU A 29 9.04 -0.99 9.15
N ALA A 30 9.61 -2.02 9.78
CA ALA A 30 9.97 -3.26 9.10
C ALA A 30 8.75 -3.95 8.47
N LEU A 31 7.62 -3.96 9.15
CA LEU A 31 6.35 -4.47 8.63
C LEU A 31 5.84 -3.68 7.43
N MET A 32 5.93 -2.33 7.48
CA MET A 32 5.58 -1.46 6.34
C MET A 32 6.47 -1.73 5.12
N VAL A 33 7.77 -1.90 5.33
CA VAL A 33 8.71 -2.27 4.26
C VAL A 33 8.37 -3.65 3.70
N LEU A 34 8.12 -4.64 4.55
CA LEU A 34 7.78 -6.01 4.13
C LEU A 34 6.47 -6.04 3.34
N ALA A 35 5.44 -5.31 3.78
CA ALA A 35 4.19 -5.15 3.04
C ALA A 35 4.39 -4.47 1.69
N THR A 36 5.29 -3.49 1.62
CA THR A 36 5.65 -2.81 0.37
C THR A 36 6.37 -3.75 -0.60
N VAL A 37 7.33 -4.54 -0.10
CA VAL A 37 8.05 -5.56 -0.90
C VAL A 37 7.08 -6.63 -1.41
N ALA A 38 6.16 -7.08 -0.56
CA ALA A 38 5.11 -8.01 -0.97
C ALA A 38 4.21 -7.42 -2.06
N CYS A 39 3.79 -6.16 -1.92
CA CYS A 39 3.04 -5.45 -2.97
C CYS A 39 3.81 -5.34 -4.28
N LEU A 40 5.12 -5.07 -4.23
CA LEU A 40 5.97 -5.04 -5.42
C LEU A 40 6.06 -6.41 -6.11
N ALA A 41 6.19 -7.49 -5.33
CA ALA A 41 6.14 -8.84 -5.87
C ALA A 41 4.78 -9.10 -6.55
N PHE A 42 3.67 -8.78 -5.90
CA PHE A 42 2.34 -8.88 -6.52
C PHE A 42 2.17 -8.00 -7.76
N ALA A 43 2.71 -6.78 -7.74
CA ALA A 43 2.67 -5.86 -8.88
C ALA A 43 3.39 -6.46 -10.09
N SER A 44 4.55 -7.11 -9.87
CA SER A 44 5.29 -7.76 -10.95
C SER A 44 4.52 -8.94 -11.56
N VAL A 45 3.91 -9.79 -10.73
CA VAL A 45 3.01 -10.87 -11.22
C VAL A 45 1.82 -10.29 -11.96
N GLY A 46 1.21 -9.23 -11.43
CA GLY A 46 0.10 -8.51 -12.06
C GLY A 46 0.46 -7.90 -13.40
N ALA A 47 1.65 -7.31 -13.53
CA ALA A 47 2.14 -6.73 -14.77
C ALA A 47 2.42 -7.80 -15.84
N ILE A 48 3.02 -8.94 -15.44
CA ILE A 48 3.18 -10.09 -16.34
C ILE A 48 1.81 -10.57 -16.79
N LEU A 49 0.87 -10.76 -15.87
CA LEU A 49 -0.48 -11.18 -16.19
C LEU A 49 -1.14 -10.19 -17.15
N ALA A 50 -1.01 -8.87 -16.92
CA ALA A 50 -1.51 -7.80 -17.77
C ALA A 50 -1.05 -7.91 -19.23
N ILE A 51 0.22 -8.29 -19.46
CA ILE A 51 0.79 -8.51 -20.80
C ILE A 51 0.09 -9.70 -21.49
N PHE A 52 -0.24 -10.73 -20.73
CA PHE A 52 -0.93 -11.93 -21.23
C PHE A 52 -2.45 -11.87 -21.13
N THR A 53 -3.06 -10.83 -20.52
CA THR A 53 -4.52 -10.71 -20.40
C THR A 53 -5.26 -10.70 -21.75
N PRO A 54 -4.71 -10.21 -22.88
CA PRO A 54 -5.38 -10.34 -24.17
C PRO A 54 -5.68 -11.79 -24.58
N LEU A 55 -4.98 -12.78 -24.02
CA LEU A 55 -5.25 -14.21 -24.24
C LEU A 55 -6.66 -14.62 -23.81
N VAL A 56 -7.30 -13.87 -22.90
CA VAL A 56 -8.71 -14.07 -22.52
C VAL A 56 -9.65 -13.86 -23.71
N PHE A 57 -9.26 -13.05 -24.69
CA PHE A 57 -10.05 -12.77 -25.89
C PHE A 57 -9.72 -13.68 -27.07
N ASP A 58 -8.75 -14.60 -26.94
CA ASP A 58 -8.35 -15.53 -28.02
C ASP A 58 -9.47 -16.54 -28.36
N ARG A 59 -10.39 -16.77 -27.42
CA ARG A 59 -11.54 -17.66 -27.61
C ARG A 59 -12.68 -16.97 -28.37
N ALA A 60 -13.14 -17.62 -29.44
CA ALA A 60 -14.22 -17.12 -30.29
C ALA A 60 -15.49 -16.82 -29.47
N GLY A 61 -15.98 -15.58 -29.56
CA GLY A 61 -17.18 -15.09 -28.86
C GLY A 61 -16.91 -14.30 -27.57
N ASN A 62 -15.70 -14.35 -27.00
CA ASN A 62 -15.41 -13.67 -25.74
C ASN A 62 -15.24 -12.14 -25.89
N MET A 63 -15.01 -11.64 -27.11
CA MET A 63 -15.01 -10.20 -27.41
C MET A 63 -16.36 -9.51 -27.13
N LEU A 64 -17.47 -10.24 -27.29
CA LEU A 64 -18.83 -9.73 -27.07
C LEU A 64 -19.30 -9.93 -25.62
N ASN A 65 -18.49 -10.59 -24.77
CA ASN A 65 -18.85 -10.89 -23.39
C ASN A 65 -18.44 -9.72 -22.47
N PRO A 66 -19.39 -8.97 -21.87
CA PRO A 66 -19.08 -7.85 -20.99
C PRO A 66 -18.34 -8.29 -19.71
N ILE A 67 -18.50 -9.53 -19.27
CA ILE A 67 -17.81 -10.07 -18.09
C ILE A 67 -16.31 -10.28 -18.39
N ALA A 68 -15.95 -10.66 -19.61
CA ALA A 68 -14.56 -10.78 -20.03
C ALA A 68 -13.85 -9.41 -20.04
N TRP A 69 -14.54 -8.35 -20.45
CA TRP A 69 -14.05 -6.98 -20.38
C TRP A 69 -13.84 -6.50 -18.94
N LEU A 70 -14.77 -6.83 -18.03
CA LEU A 70 -14.61 -6.52 -16.61
C LEU A 70 -13.42 -7.27 -16.00
N GLY A 71 -13.29 -8.57 -16.27
CA GLY A 71 -12.14 -9.37 -15.84
C GLY A 71 -10.82 -8.82 -16.37
N PHE A 72 -10.78 -8.45 -17.66
CA PHE A 72 -9.62 -7.80 -18.27
C PHE A 72 -9.27 -6.49 -17.56
N GLY A 73 -10.24 -5.60 -17.36
CA GLY A 73 -10.03 -4.31 -16.70
C GLY A 73 -9.51 -4.46 -15.27
N PHE A 74 -10.10 -5.37 -14.48
CA PHE A 74 -9.66 -5.63 -13.11
C PHE A 74 -8.25 -6.22 -13.04
N ALA A 75 -7.93 -7.17 -13.92
CA ALA A 75 -6.60 -7.76 -14.02
C ALA A 75 -5.55 -6.74 -14.50
N ALA A 76 -5.88 -5.94 -15.52
CA ALA A 76 -5.00 -4.91 -16.04
C ALA A 76 -4.74 -3.77 -15.04
N LEU A 77 -5.69 -3.47 -14.15
CA LEU A 77 -5.51 -2.46 -13.10
C LEU A 77 -4.84 -3.00 -11.83
N PHE A 78 -4.72 -4.33 -11.67
CA PHE A 78 -4.21 -4.94 -10.45
C PHE A 78 -2.79 -4.46 -10.09
N TRP A 79 -1.88 -4.36 -11.06
CA TRP A 79 -0.52 -3.86 -10.82
C TRP A 79 -0.51 -2.39 -10.38
N VAL A 80 -1.40 -1.55 -10.94
CA VAL A 80 -1.56 -0.15 -10.54
C VAL A 80 -2.02 -0.06 -9.09
N VAL A 81 -2.99 -0.87 -8.69
CA VAL A 81 -3.47 -0.95 -7.30
C VAL A 81 -2.34 -1.40 -6.37
N CYS A 82 -1.53 -2.38 -6.79
CA CYS A 82 -0.36 -2.84 -6.03
C CYS A 82 0.72 -1.76 -5.84
N LEU A 83 0.81 -0.76 -6.73
CA LEU A 83 1.74 0.37 -6.59
C LEU A 83 1.14 1.54 -5.79
N LEU A 84 -0.14 1.85 -6.01
CA LEU A 84 -0.83 2.94 -5.33
C LEU A 84 -1.11 2.64 -3.85
N ALA A 85 -1.42 1.39 -3.52
CA ALA A 85 -1.68 0.95 -2.15
C ALA A 85 -0.52 1.23 -1.18
N PRO A 86 0.73 0.79 -1.45
CA PRO A 86 1.84 1.10 -0.57
C PRO A 86 2.13 2.60 -0.54
N LEU A 87 2.05 3.31 -1.67
CA LEU A 87 2.25 4.76 -1.71
C LEU A 87 1.26 5.49 -0.78
N ALA A 88 -0.03 5.19 -0.89
CA ALA A 88 -1.06 5.72 0.00
C ALA A 88 -0.80 5.30 1.45
N GLY A 89 -0.49 4.02 1.69
CA GLY A 89 -0.14 3.51 3.02
C GLY A 89 0.99 4.30 3.68
N TRP A 90 2.07 4.59 2.96
CA TRP A 90 3.19 5.41 3.45
C TRP A 90 2.78 6.85 3.73
N ILE A 91 1.95 7.47 2.88
CA ILE A 91 1.46 8.84 3.09
C ILE A 91 0.59 8.90 4.36
N LEU A 92 -0.35 7.97 4.53
CA LEU A 92 -1.22 7.92 5.70
C LEU A 92 -0.47 7.56 6.98
N TRP A 93 0.55 6.71 6.88
CA TRP A 93 1.43 6.38 8.00
C TRP A 93 2.24 7.60 8.47
N ARG A 94 2.79 8.39 7.55
CA ARG A 94 3.46 9.67 7.89
C ARG A 94 2.50 10.68 8.53
N LYS A 95 1.21 10.67 8.14
CA LYS A 95 0.16 11.49 8.78
C LYS A 95 -0.27 10.98 10.16
N GLY A 96 0.31 9.88 10.65
CA GLY A 96 -0.04 9.27 11.93
C GLY A 96 -1.34 8.49 11.93
N GLN A 97 -1.97 8.29 10.77
CA GLN A 97 -3.21 7.53 10.61
C GLN A 97 -2.91 6.05 10.35
N THR A 98 -2.36 5.39 11.36
CA THR A 98 -1.95 3.98 11.30
C THR A 98 -3.04 2.99 10.85
N PRO A 99 -4.32 3.05 11.30
CA PRO A 99 -5.32 2.07 10.86
C PRO A 99 -5.64 2.20 9.37
N PHE A 100 -5.74 3.44 8.86
CA PHE A 100 -5.99 3.67 7.44
C PHE A 100 -4.78 3.31 6.56
N ALA A 101 -3.56 3.46 7.08
CA ALA A 101 -2.35 3.02 6.39
C ALA A 101 -2.32 1.51 6.19
N TRP A 102 -2.76 0.74 7.18
CA TRP A 102 -2.90 -0.72 7.07
C TRP A 102 -4.08 -1.13 6.17
N ALA A 103 -5.19 -0.38 6.21
CA ALA A 103 -6.30 -0.60 5.29
C ALA A 103 -5.86 -0.40 3.82
N ALA A 104 -5.04 0.63 3.55
CA ALA A 104 -4.47 0.85 2.22
C ALA A 104 -3.56 -0.32 1.79
N MET A 105 -2.77 -0.89 2.72
CA MET A 105 -1.92 -2.06 2.45
C MET A 105 -2.73 -3.35 2.16
N ALA A 106 -3.98 -3.45 2.63
CA ALA A 106 -4.87 -4.57 2.33
C ALA A 106 -5.61 -4.41 0.99
N ALA A 107 -5.62 -3.21 0.39
CA ALA A 107 -6.32 -2.94 -0.85
C ALA A 107 -5.90 -3.85 -2.03
N PRO A 108 -4.60 -4.19 -2.22
CA PRO A 108 -4.18 -5.11 -3.27
C PRO A 108 -4.72 -6.52 -3.06
N LEU A 109 -4.77 -6.99 -1.81
CA LEU A 109 -5.32 -8.31 -1.49
C LEU A 109 -6.82 -8.37 -1.78
N ALA A 110 -7.56 -7.34 -1.37
CA ALA A 110 -8.99 -7.23 -1.66
C ALA A 110 -9.28 -7.17 -3.17
N TRP A 111 -8.46 -6.40 -3.90
CA TRP A 111 -8.58 -6.29 -5.35
C TRP A 111 -8.26 -7.60 -6.06
N GLY A 112 -7.19 -8.30 -5.62
CA GLY A 112 -6.82 -9.61 -6.15
C GLY A 112 -7.92 -10.64 -5.93
N ALA A 113 -8.49 -10.70 -4.73
CA ALA A 113 -9.63 -11.57 -4.43
C ALA A 113 -10.84 -11.26 -5.33
N LEU A 114 -11.16 -9.98 -5.53
CA LEU A 114 -12.26 -9.56 -6.39
C LEU A 114 -12.00 -9.88 -7.87
N THR A 115 -10.75 -9.81 -8.31
CA THR A 115 -10.35 -10.17 -9.67
C THR A 115 -10.51 -11.67 -9.91
N LEU A 116 -10.12 -12.51 -8.94
CA LEU A 116 -10.31 -13.96 -9.00
C LEU A 116 -11.80 -14.34 -9.01
N THR A 117 -12.63 -13.66 -8.21
CA THR A 117 -14.07 -13.92 -8.22
C THR A 117 -14.75 -13.44 -9.49
N LEU A 118 -14.22 -12.46 -10.22
CA LEU A 118 -14.73 -12.09 -11.54
C LEU A 118 -14.30 -13.11 -12.60
N LEU A 119 -13.04 -13.56 -12.56
CA LEU A 119 -12.47 -14.53 -13.50
C LEU A 119 -13.19 -15.88 -13.46
N GLN A 120 -13.71 -16.33 -12.32
CA GLN A 120 -14.48 -17.58 -12.23
C GLN A 120 -15.76 -17.58 -13.09
N PHE A 121 -16.29 -16.39 -13.41
CA PHE A 121 -17.47 -16.23 -14.26
C PHE A 121 -17.12 -16.01 -15.73
N VAL A 122 -15.83 -15.90 -16.07
CA VAL A 122 -15.39 -15.90 -17.46
C VAL A 122 -15.37 -17.37 -17.90
N PRO A 123 -16.17 -17.78 -18.89
CA PRO A 123 -16.18 -19.15 -19.36
C PRO A 123 -14.77 -19.50 -19.90
N ALA A 124 -14.17 -20.54 -19.33
CA ALA A 124 -12.87 -21.05 -19.72
C ALA A 124 -12.88 -21.47 -21.17
#